data_AF-A0A7V7KXB4-F1
#
_entry.id   AF-A0A7V7KXB4-F1
#
_cell.length_a   1.000
_cell.length_b   1.000
_cell.length_c   1.000
_cell.angle_alpha   90.00
_cell.angle_beta   90.00
_cell.angle_gamma   90.00
#
_symmetry.space_group_name_H-M   'P 1'
#
loop_
_entity.id
_entity.type
_entity.pdbx_description
1 polymer ?
#
loop_
_entity_poly.entity_id
_entity_poly.type
_entity_poly.pdbx_seq_one_letter_code
_entity_poly.pdbx_strand_id
1 'polypeptide(L)'
;MSRTAPGVIAMTILASSTAALADTASINPADILAWDSRDFAGPSQYRLDQSGNQTLLRAQCINGASALYLEQVINLQQTPILKWSWAVENIFEGIDETSKDGDDYPVRLYVVKDGGLLPWRTKALNYVWSSAQPVGADWPNAYTANAHMLALRSGPPPTPGKLVEEQRNVREDFKTYHGMDPGSIDGIAIMTDCDNSQQPVTGWYGSISWHAEDD
;
A
#
# COMPACT_ATOMS: atom_id res chain seq x y z
N MET A 1 -20.32 -57.09 54.26
CA MET A 1 -18.94 -56.67 53.91
C MET A 1 -18.93 -56.19 52.47
N SER A 2 -18.36 -55.00 52.24
CA SER A 2 -17.99 -54.41 50.94
C SER A 2 -19.12 -54.00 49.98
N ARG A 3 -19.07 -52.86 49.28
CA ARG A 3 -18.23 -51.64 49.33
C ARG A 3 -18.94 -50.67 48.37
N THR A 4 -19.39 -49.52 48.85
CA THR A 4 -19.87 -48.43 47.98
C THR A 4 -18.67 -47.78 47.31
N ALA A 5 -18.65 -47.78 45.98
CA ALA A 5 -17.64 -47.08 45.18
C ALA A 5 -17.96 -45.57 45.14
N PRO A 6 -16.96 -44.67 45.20
CA PRO A 6 -17.20 -43.23 45.13
C PRO A 6 -17.41 -42.81 43.67
N GLY A 7 -18.44 -41.99 43.43
CA GLY A 7 -18.70 -41.38 42.14
C GLY A 7 -17.61 -40.36 41.79
N VAL A 8 -16.97 -40.52 40.63
CA VAL A 8 -16.04 -39.54 40.08
C VAL A 8 -16.85 -38.50 39.33
N ILE A 9 -16.87 -37.27 39.86
CA ILE A 9 -17.41 -36.10 39.15
C ILE A 9 -16.37 -35.72 38.09
N ALA A 10 -16.67 -36.02 36.82
CA ALA A 10 -15.88 -35.55 35.69
C ALA A 10 -16.17 -34.06 35.48
N MET A 11 -15.22 -33.21 35.87
CA MET A 11 -15.28 -31.77 35.66
C MET A 11 -14.77 -31.49 34.23
N THR A 12 -15.68 -31.30 33.30
CA THR A 12 -15.37 -30.92 31.91
C THR A 12 -14.86 -29.48 31.91
N ILE A 13 -13.55 -29.30 31.74
CA ILE A 13 -12.95 -27.98 31.53
C ILE A 13 -13.24 -27.60 30.08
N LEU A 14 -14.25 -26.75 29.87
CA LEU A 14 -14.44 -26.04 28.61
C LEU A 14 -13.30 -25.04 28.46
N ALA A 15 -12.30 -25.39 27.65
CA ALA A 15 -11.29 -24.44 27.20
C ALA A 15 -11.97 -23.45 26.25
N SER A 16 -12.42 -22.32 26.80
CA SER A 16 -12.86 -21.17 26.01
C SER A 16 -11.65 -20.66 25.22
N SER A 17 -11.56 -21.06 23.95
CA SER A 17 -10.58 -20.52 23.02
C SER A 17 -11.04 -19.12 22.64
N THR A 18 -10.58 -18.10 23.37
CA THR A 18 -10.64 -16.73 22.87
C THR A 18 -9.60 -16.63 21.77
N ALA A 19 -10.02 -16.76 20.51
CA ALA A 19 -9.25 -16.19 19.42
C ALA A 19 -9.13 -14.69 19.73
N ALA A 20 -7.93 -14.25 20.12
CA ALA A 20 -7.63 -12.84 20.14
C ALA A 20 -7.81 -12.37 18.69
N LEU A 21 -8.78 -11.49 18.44
CA LEU A 21 -8.78 -10.70 17.22
C LEU A 21 -7.43 -10.02 17.19
N ALA A 22 -6.55 -10.44 16.28
CA ALA A 22 -5.31 -9.74 16.04
C ALA A 22 -5.74 -8.35 15.58
N ASP A 23 -5.50 -7.34 16.43
CA ASP A 23 -5.86 -5.97 16.14
C ASP A 23 -4.93 -5.53 14.99
N THR A 24 -5.43 -5.73 13.78
CA THR A 24 -4.75 -5.38 12.54
C THR A 24 -4.76 -3.86 12.51
N ALA A 25 -3.66 -3.25 12.95
CA ALA A 25 -3.55 -1.80 13.05
C ALA A 25 -3.81 -1.16 11.68
N SER A 26 -5.01 -0.59 11.52
CA SER A 26 -5.40 0.17 10.34
C SER A 26 -4.84 1.57 10.46
N ILE A 27 -4.11 2.00 9.43
CA ILE A 27 -3.62 3.35 9.27
C ILE A 27 -4.69 4.12 8.51
N ASN A 28 -5.29 5.12 9.15
CA ASN A 28 -6.38 5.88 8.54
C ASN A 28 -5.85 7.13 7.82
N PRO A 29 -6.64 7.75 6.92
CA PRO A 29 -6.20 8.92 6.17
C PRO A 29 -5.67 10.12 6.99
N ALA A 30 -6.18 10.31 8.21
CA ALA A 30 -5.65 11.33 9.13
C ALA A 30 -4.25 10.99 9.63
N ASP A 31 -3.95 9.71 9.86
CA ASP A 31 -2.62 9.24 10.25
C ASP A 31 -1.65 9.39 9.08
N ILE A 32 -2.09 9.06 7.86
CA ILE A 32 -1.30 9.21 6.63
C ILE A 32 -0.93 10.68 6.40
N LEU A 33 -1.87 11.62 6.61
CA LEU A 33 -1.59 13.05 6.46
C LEU A 33 -0.52 13.55 7.45
N ALA A 34 -0.34 12.88 8.59
CA ALA A 34 0.64 13.24 9.61
C ALA A 34 2.02 12.60 9.39
N TRP A 35 2.19 11.77 8.36
CA TRP A 35 3.48 11.18 7.99
C TRP A 35 4.51 12.22 7.57
N ASP A 36 5.79 11.82 7.65
CA ASP A 36 6.86 12.64 7.13
C ASP A 36 6.73 12.80 5.61
N SER A 37 7.16 13.96 5.10
CA SER A 37 7.09 14.30 3.69
C SER A 37 8.47 14.33 3.06
N ARG A 38 8.58 13.82 1.83
CA ARG A 38 9.77 13.97 0.99
C ARG A 38 9.39 14.67 -0.30
N ASP A 39 10.05 15.80 -0.55
CA ASP A 39 9.92 16.59 -1.76
C ASP A 39 10.96 16.16 -2.81
N PHE A 40 10.52 15.97 -4.05
CA PHE A 40 11.36 15.61 -5.19
C PHE A 40 11.35 16.70 -6.26
N ALA A 41 10.18 17.28 -6.57
CA ALA A 41 10.01 18.30 -7.61
C ALA A 41 8.90 19.31 -7.29
N GLY A 42 8.75 19.70 -6.02
CA GLY A 42 7.69 20.57 -5.53
C GLY A 42 6.54 19.79 -4.90
N PRO A 43 5.75 20.41 -4.01
CA PRO A 43 4.79 19.69 -3.19
C PRO A 43 3.48 19.37 -3.93
N SER A 44 3.03 18.12 -3.82
CA SER A 44 1.63 17.76 -3.97
C SER A 44 0.83 18.22 -2.75
N GLN A 45 -0.40 18.68 -2.97
CA GLN A 45 -1.27 19.16 -1.91
C GLN A 45 -2.12 18.02 -1.33
N TYR A 46 -1.86 17.68 -0.07
CA TYR A 46 -2.60 16.67 0.68
C TYR A 46 -3.58 17.32 1.66
N ARG A 47 -4.85 16.89 1.65
CA ARG A 47 -5.89 17.35 2.58
C ARG A 47 -6.88 16.24 2.89
N LEU A 48 -7.46 16.26 4.09
CA LEU A 48 -8.61 15.41 4.40
C LEU A 48 -9.82 15.86 3.59
N ASP A 49 -10.55 14.89 3.07
CA ASP A 49 -11.76 15.06 2.29
C ASP A 49 -12.84 14.12 2.84
N GLN A 50 -14.10 14.52 2.73
CA GLN A 50 -15.24 13.75 3.23
C GLN A 50 -16.06 13.21 2.06
N SER A 51 -16.14 11.89 1.94
CA SER A 51 -16.97 11.19 0.96
C SER A 51 -18.04 10.40 1.68
N GLY A 52 -19.22 11.00 1.83
CA GLY A 52 -20.29 10.45 2.66
C GLY A 52 -19.87 10.35 4.14
N ASN A 53 -19.80 9.13 4.66
CA ASN A 53 -19.33 8.85 6.03
C ASN A 53 -17.85 8.43 6.10
N GLN A 54 -17.14 8.42 4.97
CA GLN A 54 -15.74 8.04 4.90
C GLN A 54 -14.86 9.29 4.82
N THR A 55 -13.85 9.34 5.67
CA THR A 55 -12.76 10.33 5.54
C THR A 55 -11.70 9.74 4.60
N LEU A 56 -11.27 10.51 3.61
CA LEU A 56 -10.22 10.17 2.65
C LEU A 56 -9.11 11.21 2.69
N LEU A 57 -7.93 10.82 2.22
CA LEU A 57 -6.82 11.75 2.00
C LEU A 57 -6.81 12.11 0.52
N ARG A 58 -7.27 13.31 0.19
CA ARG A 58 -7.18 13.85 -1.15
C ARG A 58 -5.76 14.32 -1.42
N ALA A 59 -5.22 13.93 -2.57
CA ALA A 59 -3.95 14.38 -3.10
C ALA A 59 -4.18 15.10 -4.42
N GLN A 60 -3.69 16.33 -4.53
CA GLN A 60 -3.80 17.15 -5.73
C GLN A 60 -2.41 17.57 -6.18
N CYS A 61 -2.06 17.24 -7.41
CA CYS A 61 -0.78 17.61 -8.00
C CYS A 61 -0.97 18.63 -9.12
N ILE A 62 -0.12 19.66 -9.10
CA ILE A 62 0.03 20.65 -10.17
C ILE A 62 1.54 20.90 -10.32
N ASN A 63 2.15 20.27 -11.32
CA ASN A 63 3.60 20.34 -11.60
C ASN A 63 4.46 20.09 -10.33
N GLY A 64 4.29 18.91 -9.72
CA GLY A 64 4.93 18.57 -8.46
C GLY A 64 5.14 17.08 -8.26
N ALA A 65 5.95 16.73 -7.27
CA ALA A 65 6.25 15.37 -6.90
C ALA A 65 6.69 15.35 -5.43
N SER A 66 5.78 14.95 -4.54
CA SER A 66 6.11 14.72 -3.13
C SER A 66 5.42 13.49 -2.56
N ALA A 67 6.16 12.73 -1.76
CA ALA A 67 5.66 11.54 -1.08
C ALA A 67 5.34 11.84 0.40
N LEU A 68 4.35 11.14 0.94
CA LEU A 68 4.19 10.96 2.38
C LEU A 68 4.65 9.55 2.73
N TYR A 69 5.50 9.39 3.74
CA TYR A 69 6.13 8.11 4.06
C TYR A 69 6.14 7.78 5.55
N LEU A 70 6.09 6.48 5.83
CA LEU A 70 6.17 5.91 7.16
C LEU A 70 7.31 4.89 7.20
N GLU A 71 8.34 5.19 7.99
CA GLU A 71 9.37 4.22 8.35
C GLU A 71 8.84 3.32 9.47
N GLN A 72 8.56 2.05 9.13
CA GLN A 72 8.06 1.07 10.07
C GLN A 72 8.45 -0.32 9.61
N VAL A 73 9.02 -1.09 10.54
CA VAL A 73 9.30 -2.52 10.29
C VAL A 73 7.99 -3.30 10.35
N ILE A 74 7.64 -4.00 9.26
CA ILE A 74 6.45 -4.84 9.16
C ILE A 74 6.87 -6.28 8.90
N ASN A 75 6.41 -7.21 9.74
CA ASN A 75 6.77 -8.63 9.66
C ASN A 75 5.91 -9.37 8.64
N LEU A 76 6.48 -9.65 7.47
CA LEU A 76 5.82 -10.34 6.38
C LEU A 76 5.67 -11.86 6.59
N GLN A 77 6.24 -12.42 7.66
CA GLN A 77 5.96 -13.80 8.05
C GLN A 77 4.69 -13.93 8.88
N GLN A 78 4.19 -12.81 9.44
CA GLN A 78 2.97 -12.76 10.25
C GLN A 78 1.84 -12.09 9.51
N THR A 79 2.10 -10.93 8.89
CA THR A 79 1.09 -10.13 8.19
C THR A 79 1.52 -9.74 6.77
N PRO A 80 1.67 -10.70 5.83
CA PRO A 80 2.13 -10.41 4.46
C PRO A 80 1.07 -9.70 3.59
N ILE A 81 -0.20 -9.71 3.99
CA ILE A 81 -1.29 -9.23 3.16
C ILE A 81 -1.50 -7.73 3.41
N LEU A 82 -1.15 -6.91 2.43
CA LEU A 82 -1.42 -5.48 2.42
C LEU A 82 -2.80 -5.24 1.79
N LYS A 83 -3.73 -4.62 2.52
CA LYS A 83 -5.03 -4.16 2.03
C LYS A 83 -5.09 -2.63 2.10
N TRP A 84 -5.51 -1.97 1.03
CA TRP A 84 -5.71 -0.52 1.01
C TRP A 84 -6.81 -0.13 0.03
N SER A 85 -7.19 1.15 0.03
CA SER A 85 -8.07 1.70 -1.00
C SER A 85 -7.57 3.02 -1.54
N TRP A 86 -7.91 3.29 -2.79
CA TRP A 86 -7.60 4.53 -3.47
C TRP A 86 -8.65 4.87 -4.53
N ALA A 87 -8.61 6.10 -5.02
CA ALA A 87 -9.41 6.54 -6.15
C ALA A 87 -8.63 7.57 -6.97
N VAL A 88 -9.05 7.78 -8.21
CA VAL A 88 -8.55 8.86 -9.07
C VAL A 88 -9.72 9.63 -9.63
N GLU A 89 -9.53 10.92 -9.89
CA GLU A 89 -10.49 11.76 -10.62
C GLU A 89 -10.25 11.63 -12.12
N ASN A 90 -8.97 11.69 -12.49
CA ASN A 90 -8.48 11.68 -13.86
C ASN A 90 -7.15 10.93 -13.95
N ILE A 91 -6.72 10.70 -15.19
CA ILE A 91 -5.41 10.15 -15.52
C ILE A 91 -4.63 11.16 -16.37
N PHE A 92 -3.40 10.80 -16.74
CA PHE A 92 -2.60 11.55 -17.70
C PHE A 92 -2.83 11.05 -19.13
N GLU A 93 -2.83 11.97 -20.10
CA GLU A 93 -2.97 11.62 -21.52
C GLU A 93 -1.61 11.62 -22.22
N GLY A 94 -1.37 10.62 -23.07
CA GLY A 94 -0.22 10.59 -23.98
C GLY A 94 1.15 10.39 -23.32
N ILE A 95 1.20 9.88 -22.08
CA ILE A 95 2.45 9.59 -21.38
C ILE A 95 2.91 8.15 -21.60
N ASP A 96 4.21 7.92 -21.42
CA ASP A 96 4.83 6.60 -21.30
C ASP A 96 5.52 6.46 -19.95
N GLU A 97 4.83 5.79 -19.02
CA GLU A 97 5.25 5.51 -17.64
C GLU A 97 6.51 4.62 -17.53
N THR A 98 6.98 4.07 -18.64
CA THR A 98 8.26 3.32 -18.68
C THR A 98 9.45 4.23 -19.02
N SER A 99 9.19 5.49 -19.37
CA SER A 99 10.18 6.50 -19.68
C SER A 99 10.29 7.53 -18.55
N LYS A 100 11.46 8.19 -18.42
CA LYS A 100 11.65 9.23 -17.40
C LYS A 100 10.74 10.43 -17.61
N ASP A 101 10.40 10.74 -18.85
CA ASP A 101 9.55 11.88 -19.18
C ASP A 101 8.05 11.58 -18.95
N GLY A 102 7.70 10.36 -18.54
CA GLY A 102 6.31 9.95 -18.31
C GLY A 102 6.06 9.19 -17.01
N ASP A 103 7.01 9.13 -16.07
CA ASP A 103 6.93 8.35 -14.81
C ASP A 103 6.05 9.03 -13.73
N ASP A 104 4.89 9.57 -14.14
CA ASP A 104 3.90 10.20 -13.27
C ASP A 104 2.71 9.28 -13.02
N TYR A 105 2.22 9.25 -11.79
CA TYR A 105 1.06 8.42 -11.42
C TYR A 105 0.00 9.22 -10.64
N PRO A 106 -1.29 9.11 -11.03
CA PRO A 106 -2.41 9.68 -10.27
C PRO A 106 -2.43 9.26 -8.80
N VAL A 107 -2.12 7.99 -8.54
CA VAL A 107 -1.87 7.46 -7.20
C VAL A 107 -0.85 6.32 -7.27
N ARG A 108 0.05 6.26 -6.30
CA ARG A 108 0.95 5.12 -6.10
C ARG A 108 1.22 4.85 -4.63
N LEU A 109 1.42 3.57 -4.32
CA LEU A 109 1.81 3.07 -3.00
C LEU A 109 3.15 2.32 -3.12
N TYR A 110 4.10 2.72 -2.29
CA TYR A 110 5.41 2.09 -2.16
C TYR A 110 5.42 1.12 -1.00
N VAL A 111 6.12 0.00 -1.19
CA VAL A 111 6.62 -0.83 -0.10
C VAL A 111 8.13 -0.94 -0.24
N VAL A 112 8.86 -0.58 0.81
CA VAL A 112 10.31 -0.43 0.78
C VAL A 112 10.96 -1.46 1.70
N LYS A 113 11.90 -2.22 1.13
CA LYS A 113 12.91 -2.98 1.87
C LYS A 113 14.21 -2.20 1.84
N ASP A 114 14.62 -1.66 2.98
CA ASP A 114 15.92 -1.04 3.11
C ASP A 114 17.05 -2.08 3.14
N GLY A 115 18.13 -1.77 2.43
CA GLY A 115 19.34 -2.59 2.35
C GLY A 115 20.46 -2.13 3.28
N GLY A 116 20.20 -1.12 4.13
CA GLY A 116 21.13 -0.52 5.07
C GLY A 116 21.98 0.58 4.44
N LEU A 117 23.24 0.73 4.88
CA LEU A 117 24.15 1.83 4.51
C LEU A 117 24.46 1.99 3.02
N LEU A 118 23.99 1.08 2.16
CA LEU A 118 24.29 1.03 0.74
C LEU A 118 22.99 1.27 -0.05
N PRO A 119 22.74 2.49 -0.57
CA PRO A 119 21.46 2.85 -1.20
C PRO A 119 21.06 1.97 -2.39
N TRP A 120 22.03 1.36 -3.08
CA TRP A 120 21.76 0.43 -4.18
C TRP A 120 21.17 -0.91 -3.73
N ARG A 121 21.15 -1.20 -2.42
CA ARG A 121 20.55 -2.41 -1.85
C ARG A 121 19.09 -2.21 -1.45
N THR A 122 18.61 -0.97 -1.37
CA THR A 122 17.21 -0.67 -1.12
C THR A 122 16.38 -1.14 -2.32
N LYS A 123 15.31 -1.89 -2.06
CA LYS A 123 14.38 -2.39 -3.07
C LYS A 123 12.97 -1.91 -2.76
N ALA A 124 12.22 -1.58 -3.81
CA ALA A 124 10.85 -1.11 -3.65
C ALA A 124 9.89 -1.81 -4.62
N LEU A 125 8.69 -2.07 -4.15
CA LEU A 125 7.53 -2.36 -4.98
C LEU A 125 6.66 -1.10 -5.05
N ASN A 126 6.16 -0.78 -6.23
CA ASN A 126 5.29 0.36 -6.47
C ASN A 126 4.00 -0.18 -7.08
N TYR A 127 2.92 -0.13 -6.31
CA TYR A 127 1.59 -0.40 -6.85
C TYR A 127 1.04 0.91 -7.39
N VAL A 128 0.61 0.92 -8.65
CA VAL A 128 0.19 2.14 -9.33
C VAL A 128 -1.20 2.02 -9.94
N TRP A 129 -1.90 3.16 -9.97
CA TRP A 129 -2.95 3.40 -10.94
C TRP A 129 -2.30 3.94 -12.20
N SER A 130 -2.18 3.10 -13.21
CA SER A 130 -1.53 3.44 -14.47
C SER A 130 -2.44 4.30 -15.36
N SER A 131 -1.85 5.23 -16.10
CA SER A 131 -2.54 5.98 -17.16
C SER A 131 -2.46 5.27 -18.51
N ALA A 132 -1.36 4.54 -18.79
CA ALA A 132 -1.07 4.01 -20.12
C ALA A 132 -0.82 2.50 -20.15
N GLN A 133 -0.14 1.93 -19.15
CA GLN A 133 0.15 0.50 -19.07
C GLN A 133 -1.10 -0.31 -18.69
N PRO A 134 -1.34 -1.49 -19.31
CA PRO A 134 -2.54 -2.30 -19.01
C PRO A 134 -2.50 -2.87 -17.59
N VAL A 135 -3.68 -3.17 -17.03
CA VAL A 135 -3.78 -3.85 -15.73
C VAL A 135 -3.00 -5.17 -15.76
N GLY A 136 -2.19 -5.40 -14.72
CA GLY A 136 -1.33 -6.57 -14.58
C GLY A 136 0.02 -6.44 -15.27
N ALA A 137 0.29 -5.35 -15.99
CA ALA A 137 1.63 -5.05 -16.46
C ALA A 137 2.56 -4.67 -15.31
N ASP A 138 3.84 -4.97 -15.48
CA ASP A 138 4.92 -4.63 -14.57
C ASP A 138 6.18 -4.21 -15.33
N TRP A 139 6.97 -3.32 -14.73
CA TRP A 139 8.19 -2.79 -15.34
C TRP A 139 9.16 -2.24 -14.28
N PRO A 140 10.47 -2.17 -14.54
CA PRO A 140 11.39 -1.44 -13.68
C PRO A 140 11.11 0.06 -13.75
N ASN A 141 11.26 0.78 -12.63
CA ASN A 141 11.11 2.23 -12.62
C ASN A 141 12.12 2.93 -13.55
N ALA A 142 11.69 3.99 -14.23
CA ALA A 142 12.47 4.68 -15.25
C ALA A 142 13.75 5.37 -14.71
N TYR A 143 13.79 5.70 -13.42
CA TYR A 143 14.93 6.32 -12.77
C TYR A 143 15.85 5.31 -12.08
N THR A 144 15.34 4.15 -11.69
CA THR A 144 16.13 3.11 -11.00
C THR A 144 15.57 1.71 -11.17
N ALA A 145 16.44 0.75 -11.50
CA ALA A 145 16.08 -0.67 -11.53
C ALA A 145 15.86 -1.31 -10.14
N ASN A 146 15.99 -0.53 -9.06
CA ASN A 146 15.72 -0.99 -7.71
C ASN A 146 14.26 -0.89 -7.29
N ALA A 147 13.46 -0.13 -8.04
CA ALA A 147 12.01 -0.05 -7.86
C ALA A 147 11.34 -0.81 -9.01
N HIS A 148 10.34 -1.62 -8.67
CA HIS A 148 9.52 -2.34 -9.64
C HIS A 148 8.09 -1.84 -9.57
N MET A 149 7.51 -1.53 -10.73
CA MET A 149 6.19 -0.95 -10.91
C MET A 149 5.19 -2.05 -11.25
N LEU A 150 3.99 -1.98 -10.68
CA LEU A 150 2.89 -2.91 -10.93
C LEU A 150 1.59 -2.14 -11.15
N ALA A 151 1.03 -2.21 -12.36
CA ALA A 151 -0.25 -1.60 -12.68
C ALA A 151 -1.41 -2.44 -12.11
N LEU A 152 -1.98 -2.02 -10.98
CA LEU A 152 -3.15 -2.68 -10.41
C LEU A 152 -4.46 -2.17 -11.02
N ARG A 153 -4.45 -0.90 -11.44
CA ARG A 153 -5.51 -0.25 -12.21
C ARG A 153 -4.88 0.45 -13.41
N SER A 154 -5.70 0.70 -14.43
CA SER A 154 -5.26 1.33 -15.66
C SER A 154 -6.40 2.14 -16.28
N GLY A 155 -6.06 3.30 -16.83
CA GLY A 155 -6.99 4.11 -17.60
C GLY A 155 -7.96 4.93 -16.72
N PRO A 156 -8.88 5.67 -17.35
CA PRO A 156 -9.85 6.50 -16.65
C PRO A 156 -10.75 5.65 -15.73
N PRO A 157 -11.09 6.16 -14.52
CA PRO A 157 -11.96 5.44 -13.60
C PRO A 157 -13.39 5.36 -14.18
N PRO A 158 -14.12 4.23 -14.00
CA PRO A 158 -15.53 4.15 -14.40
C PRO A 158 -16.42 5.18 -13.68
N THR A 159 -16.00 5.62 -12.50
CA THR A 159 -16.66 6.67 -11.72
C THR A 159 -15.55 7.47 -11.01
N PRO A 160 -15.26 8.71 -11.44
CA PRO A 160 -14.28 9.58 -10.80
C PRO A 160 -14.49 9.69 -9.28
N GLY A 161 -13.40 9.62 -8.52
CA GLY A 161 -13.42 9.73 -7.06
C GLY A 161 -14.01 8.53 -6.31
N LYS A 162 -14.48 7.48 -7.01
CA LYS A 162 -14.99 6.26 -6.36
C LYS A 162 -13.83 5.38 -5.90
N LEU A 163 -13.80 5.08 -4.60
CA LEU A 163 -12.82 4.16 -4.02
C LEU A 163 -12.87 2.78 -4.65
N VAL A 164 -11.69 2.23 -4.83
CA VAL A 164 -11.43 0.84 -5.17
C VAL A 164 -10.49 0.27 -4.13
N GLU A 165 -10.79 -0.95 -3.69
CA GLU A 165 -9.98 -1.70 -2.74
C GLU A 165 -8.97 -2.56 -3.49
N GLU A 166 -7.77 -2.65 -2.93
CA GLU A 166 -6.69 -3.51 -3.39
C GLU A 166 -6.21 -4.41 -2.25
N GLN A 167 -5.74 -5.59 -2.63
CA GLN A 167 -5.13 -6.54 -1.72
C GLN A 167 -3.95 -7.23 -2.42
N ARG A 168 -2.79 -7.26 -1.78
CA ARG A 168 -1.57 -7.92 -2.29
C ARG A 168 -0.87 -8.70 -1.20
N ASN A 169 -0.31 -9.85 -1.57
CA ASN A 169 0.70 -10.53 -0.75
C ASN A 169 2.07 -9.93 -1.08
N VAL A 170 2.54 -9.04 -0.22
CA VAL A 170 3.76 -8.27 -0.45
C VAL A 170 4.99 -9.17 -0.48
N ARG A 171 5.02 -10.22 0.34
CA ARG A 171 6.14 -11.16 0.40
C ARG A 171 6.29 -11.92 -0.92
N GLU A 172 5.18 -12.40 -1.46
CA GLU A 172 5.16 -13.08 -2.77
C GLU A 172 5.49 -12.12 -3.91
N ASP A 173 5.07 -10.86 -3.83
CA ASP A 173 5.45 -9.85 -4.82
C ASP A 173 6.96 -9.57 -4.78
N PHE A 174 7.60 -9.47 -3.61
CA PHE A 174 9.06 -9.37 -3.52
C PHE A 174 9.78 -10.59 -4.11
N LYS A 175 9.24 -11.80 -3.90
CA LYS A 175 9.82 -13.02 -4.51
C LYS A 175 9.72 -12.96 -6.03
N THR A 176 8.58 -12.54 -6.55
CA THR A 176 8.30 -12.51 -7.98
C THR A 176 9.16 -11.47 -8.70
N TYR A 177 9.16 -10.23 -8.21
CA TYR A 177 9.73 -9.09 -8.96
C TYR A 177 11.17 -8.74 -8.56
N HIS A 178 11.59 -9.08 -7.34
CA HIS A 178 12.96 -8.84 -6.86
C HIS A 178 13.77 -10.12 -6.66
N GLY A 179 13.16 -11.31 -6.78
CA GLY A 179 13.83 -12.58 -6.44
C GLY A 179 14.19 -12.70 -4.97
N MET A 180 13.51 -11.94 -4.09
CA MET A 180 13.82 -11.83 -2.67
C MET A 180 12.70 -12.43 -1.82
N ASP A 181 13.05 -13.16 -0.76
CA ASP A 181 12.10 -13.63 0.24
C ASP A 181 12.30 -12.89 1.58
N PRO A 182 11.92 -11.61 1.68
CA PRO A 182 12.13 -10.84 2.89
C PRO A 182 11.19 -11.31 4.02
N GLY A 183 11.74 -11.48 5.23
CA GLY A 183 10.93 -11.68 6.43
C GLY A 183 10.21 -10.42 6.91
N SER A 184 10.66 -9.24 6.48
CA SER A 184 10.07 -7.94 6.82
C SER A 184 10.35 -6.88 5.76
N ILE A 185 9.54 -5.83 5.73
CA ILE A 185 9.83 -4.56 5.04
C ILE A 185 10.09 -3.46 6.07
N ASP A 186 10.62 -2.32 5.63
CA ASP A 186 11.14 -1.26 6.50
C ASP A 186 10.35 0.06 6.38
N GLY A 187 9.42 0.15 5.43
CA GLY A 187 8.49 1.26 5.36
C GLY A 187 7.54 1.20 4.17
N ILE A 188 6.59 2.13 4.18
CA ILE A 188 5.64 2.37 3.09
C ILE A 188 5.59 3.85 2.76
N ALA A 189 5.15 4.19 1.56
CA ALA A 189 4.88 5.57 1.18
C ALA A 189 3.69 5.64 0.22
N ILE A 190 3.06 6.79 0.15
CA ILE A 190 2.12 7.14 -0.92
C ILE A 190 2.65 8.36 -1.66
N MET A 191 2.31 8.45 -2.95
CA MET A 191 2.71 9.61 -3.74
C MET A 191 1.74 9.85 -4.88
N THR A 192 1.45 11.12 -5.10
CA THR A 192 0.83 11.61 -6.33
C THR A 192 1.83 12.56 -6.96
N ASP A 193 2.17 12.33 -8.21
CA ASP A 193 3.17 13.08 -8.95
C ASP A 193 2.71 13.39 -10.37
N CYS A 194 3.14 14.55 -10.84
CA CYS A 194 2.74 15.13 -12.11
C CYS A 194 3.80 16.10 -12.66
N ASP A 195 5.06 15.93 -12.26
CA ASP A 195 6.16 16.83 -12.65
C ASP A 195 6.68 16.51 -14.06
N ASN A 196 6.56 15.27 -14.52
CA ASN A 196 7.05 14.87 -15.84
C ASN A 196 6.06 15.25 -16.97
N SER A 197 4.80 14.89 -16.79
CA SER A 197 3.67 15.16 -17.69
C SER A 197 3.19 16.62 -17.63
N GLN A 198 3.41 17.29 -16.48
CA GLN A 198 2.90 18.65 -16.18
C GLN A 198 1.38 18.79 -16.29
N GLN A 199 0.66 17.67 -16.33
CA GLN A 199 -0.79 17.63 -16.37
C GLN A 199 -1.31 17.58 -14.93
N PRO A 200 -2.34 18.35 -14.55
CA PRO A 200 -2.87 18.28 -13.19
C PRO A 200 -3.60 16.96 -12.96
N VAL A 201 -3.48 16.42 -11.74
CA VAL A 201 -4.20 15.21 -11.35
C VAL A 201 -4.74 15.31 -9.93
N THR A 202 -5.86 14.66 -9.69
CA THR A 202 -6.42 14.46 -8.35
C THR A 202 -6.64 12.98 -8.09
N GLY A 203 -6.20 12.52 -6.91
CA GLY A 203 -6.43 11.19 -6.39
C GLY A 203 -6.80 11.21 -4.92
N TRP A 204 -7.22 10.07 -4.40
CA TRP A 204 -7.54 9.88 -3.00
C TRP A 204 -6.94 8.59 -2.48
N TYR A 205 -6.55 8.60 -1.21
CA TYR A 205 -6.12 7.44 -0.44
C TYR A 205 -7.10 7.19 0.69
N GLY A 206 -7.53 5.94 0.83
CA GLY A 206 -8.25 5.44 1.99
C GLY A 206 -7.30 4.82 3.02
N SER A 207 -7.85 3.99 3.90
CA SER A 207 -7.06 3.32 4.95
C SER A 207 -6.13 2.24 4.39
N ILE A 208 -5.04 1.98 5.12
CA ILE A 208 -4.05 0.94 4.82
C ILE A 208 -3.99 -0.03 6.01
N SER A 209 -3.91 -1.33 5.75
CA SER A 209 -3.88 -2.35 6.82
C SER A 209 -3.12 -3.62 6.41
N TRP A 210 -2.59 -4.34 7.40
CA TRP A 210 -1.73 -5.51 7.20
C TRP A 210 -2.28 -6.75 7.92
N HIS A 211 -2.60 -7.79 7.17
CA HIS A 211 -3.34 -8.96 7.65
C HIS A 211 -2.52 -10.25 7.51
N ALA A 212 -2.87 -11.28 8.29
CA ALA A 212 -2.39 -12.63 8.02
C ALA A 212 -2.98 -13.17 6.70
N GLU A 213 -2.42 -14.26 6.16
CA GLU A 213 -2.92 -14.86 4.91
C GLU A 213 -4.33 -15.45 5.05
N ASP A 214 -4.71 -15.85 6.27
CA ASP A 214 -5.95 -16.56 6.59
C ASP A 214 -7.06 -15.65 7.16
N ASP A 215 -6.89 -14.32 7.12
CA ASP A 215 -7.84 -13.30 7.61
C ASP A 215 -8.84 -12.77 6.56
#